data_AF-A0A7D7A690-F1
#
_entry.id   AF-A0A7D7A690-F1
#
_cell.length_a   1.000
_cell.length_b   1.000
_cell.length_c   1.000
_cell.angle_alpha   90.00
_cell.angle_beta   90.00
_cell.angle_gamma   90.00
#
_symmetry.space_group_name_H-M   'P 1'
#
loop_
_entity.id
_entity.type
_entity.pdbx_description
1 polymer ?
#
loop_
_entity_poly.entity_id
_entity_poly.type
_entity_poly.pdbx_seq_one_letter_code
_entity_poly.pdbx_strand_id
1 'polypeptide(L)'
;MNELSDRKKRLNEKLNIAQQKIVRTDYIKKLPIDLNNQISDMSFITSPEKEMVLKKLSNYSKLFNLNKEDNVKLTLDGYFYKEYSWTNQVIQEVSKLDHRHDTEEAYYLPFSENSPIYIVKFGWAKENFSRLWDTSSNYDVCIVSLDFSAAIITSHYGGYLCDDPNPDEVVYEIESWGY
;
A
#
# COMPACT_ATOMS: atom_id res chain seq x y z
N MET A 1 23.08 3.08 -30.28
CA MET A 1 21.94 2.68 -29.43
C MET A 1 21.61 1.24 -29.76
N ASN A 2 21.59 0.35 -28.78
CA ASN A 2 21.62 -1.10 -29.01
C ASN A 2 20.19 -1.65 -29.09
N GLU A 3 19.67 -1.88 -30.30
CA GLU A 3 18.28 -2.28 -30.60
C GLU A 3 17.79 -3.50 -29.79
N LEU A 4 18.70 -4.43 -29.49
CA LEU A 4 18.47 -5.59 -28.62
C LEU A 4 18.11 -5.21 -27.17
N SER A 5 18.74 -4.15 -26.64
CA SER A 5 18.48 -3.65 -25.29
C SER A 5 17.08 -3.04 -25.19
N ASP A 6 16.68 -2.25 -26.20
CA ASP A 6 15.36 -1.62 -26.23
C ASP A 6 14.24 -2.66 -26.40
N ARG A 7 14.48 -3.68 -27.22
CA ARG A 7 13.55 -4.81 -27.38
C ARG A 7 13.39 -5.60 -26.09
N LYS A 8 14.48 -5.88 -25.37
CA LYS A 8 14.44 -6.57 -24.06
C LYS A 8 13.66 -5.74 -23.04
N LYS A 9 13.89 -4.43 -22.99
CA LYS A 9 13.17 -3.51 -22.09
C LYS A 9 11.66 -3.53 -22.36
N ARG A 10 11.24 -3.38 -23.62
CA ARG A 10 9.82 -3.43 -24.01
C ARG A 10 9.17 -4.78 -23.70
N LEU A 11 9.90 -5.88 -23.87
CA LEU A 11 9.39 -7.21 -23.55
C LEU A 11 9.16 -7.35 -22.03
N ASN A 12 10.12 -6.91 -21.22
CA ASN A 12 10.00 -6.91 -19.76
C ASN A 12 8.82 -6.04 -19.29
N GLU A 13 8.63 -4.85 -19.86
CA GLU A 13 7.48 -3.99 -19.56
C GLU A 13 6.15 -4.69 -19.84
N LYS A 14 6.02 -5.34 -21.00
CA LYS A 14 4.81 -6.11 -21.34
C LYS A 14 4.58 -7.30 -20.40
N LEU A 15 5.64 -8.00 -20.03
CA LEU A 15 5.57 -9.12 -19.08
C LEU A 15 5.10 -8.65 -17.70
N ASN A 16 5.65 -7.54 -17.19
CA ASN A 16 5.25 -6.95 -15.91
C ASN A 16 3.78 -6.53 -15.92
N ILE A 17 3.32 -5.88 -16.99
CA ILE A 17 1.90 -5.49 -17.15
C ILE A 17 1.00 -6.73 -17.15
N ALA A 18 1.40 -7.79 -17.86
CA ALA A 18 0.61 -9.03 -17.91
C ALA A 18 0.53 -9.70 -16.53
N GLN A 19 1.65 -9.77 -15.81
CA GLN A 19 1.68 -10.30 -14.44
C GLN A 19 0.79 -9.48 -13.50
N GLN A 20 0.86 -8.15 -13.55
CA GLN A 20 0.00 -7.28 -12.74
C GLN A 20 -1.49 -7.49 -13.03
N LYS A 21 -1.87 -7.73 -14.29
CA LYS A 21 -3.27 -8.05 -14.65
C LYS A 21 -3.73 -9.42 -14.14
N ILE A 22 -2.83 -10.40 -14.09
CA ILE A 22 -3.12 -11.71 -13.49
C ILE A 22 -3.32 -11.54 -11.98
N VAL A 23 -2.37 -10.90 -11.29
CA VAL A 23 -2.46 -10.60 -9.86
C VAL A 23 -3.73 -9.83 -9.52
N ARG A 24 -4.11 -8.83 -10.32
CA ARG A 24 -5.38 -8.11 -10.20
C ARG A 24 -6.57 -9.07 -10.18
N THR A 25 -6.64 -9.94 -11.17
CA THR A 25 -7.76 -10.87 -11.37
C THR A 25 -7.88 -11.82 -10.17
N ASP A 26 -6.74 -12.32 -9.68
CA ASP A 26 -6.72 -13.24 -8.55
C ASP A 26 -7.05 -12.54 -7.23
N TYR A 27 -6.56 -11.32 -7.03
CA TYR A 27 -6.88 -10.50 -5.87
C TYR A 27 -8.37 -10.19 -5.79
N ILE A 28 -8.96 -9.71 -6.88
CA ILE A 28 -10.39 -9.37 -6.95
C ILE A 28 -11.27 -10.59 -6.62
N LYS A 29 -10.90 -11.78 -7.11
CA LYS A 29 -11.64 -13.03 -6.82
C LYS A 29 -11.60 -13.42 -5.35
N LYS A 30 -10.57 -13.05 -4.60
CA LYS A 30 -10.43 -13.34 -3.17
C LYS A 30 -11.20 -12.35 -2.30
N LEU A 31 -11.50 -11.15 -2.81
CA LEU A 31 -12.26 -10.16 -2.07
C LEU A 31 -13.69 -10.62 -1.78
N PRO A 32 -14.27 -10.18 -0.64
CA PRO A 32 -15.71 -10.28 -0.42
C PRO A 32 -16.51 -9.73 -1.60
N ILE A 33 -17.65 -10.34 -1.90
CA ILE A 33 -18.38 -10.12 -3.15
C ILE A 33 -18.80 -8.66 -3.38
N ASP A 34 -19.12 -7.94 -2.32
CA ASP A 34 -19.46 -6.51 -2.35
C ASP A 34 -18.24 -5.64 -2.71
N LEU A 35 -17.06 -5.93 -2.15
CA LEU A 35 -15.82 -5.23 -2.50
C LEU A 35 -15.33 -5.60 -3.89
N ASN A 36 -15.45 -6.87 -4.27
CA ASN A 36 -15.17 -7.35 -5.62
C ASN A 36 -15.96 -6.54 -6.65
N ASN A 37 -17.28 -6.41 -6.46
CA ASN A 37 -18.13 -5.66 -7.38
C ASN A 37 -17.72 -4.18 -7.47
N GLN A 38 -17.31 -3.57 -6.36
CA GLN A 38 -16.90 -2.16 -6.34
C GLN A 38 -15.54 -1.95 -7.00
N ILE A 39 -14.53 -2.74 -6.63
CA ILE A 39 -13.15 -2.55 -7.11
C ILE A 39 -12.93 -3.04 -8.54
N SER A 40 -13.79 -3.95 -9.04
CA SER A 40 -13.70 -4.49 -10.39
C SER A 40 -13.83 -3.43 -11.47
N ASP A 41 -14.64 -2.40 -11.20
CA ASP A 41 -14.90 -1.30 -12.13
C ASP A 41 -14.00 -0.08 -11.87
N MET A 42 -13.18 -0.11 -10.83
CA MET A 42 -12.25 0.97 -10.51
C MET A 42 -11.07 1.02 -11.47
N SER A 43 -10.61 2.24 -11.74
CA SER A 43 -9.40 2.48 -12.53
C SER A 43 -8.18 1.89 -11.83
N PHE A 44 -7.21 1.43 -12.61
CA PHE A 44 -5.95 0.92 -12.08
C PHE A 44 -4.81 1.26 -13.03
N ILE A 45 -3.62 1.43 -12.45
CA ILE A 45 -2.39 1.70 -13.17
C ILE A 45 -1.44 0.51 -13.05
N THR A 46 -0.67 0.29 -14.11
CA THR A 46 0.36 -0.74 -14.21
C THR A 46 1.72 -0.09 -14.45
N SER A 47 2.79 -0.88 -14.50
CA SER A 47 4.09 -0.36 -14.94
C SER A 47 3.98 0.22 -16.36
N PRO A 48 4.71 1.31 -16.69
CA PRO A 48 5.72 1.98 -15.88
C PRO A 48 5.18 3.02 -14.88
N GLU A 49 3.92 3.44 -14.99
CA GLU A 49 3.34 4.49 -14.14
C GLU A 49 3.35 4.11 -12.66
N LYS A 50 3.05 2.84 -12.36
CA LYS A 50 3.24 2.26 -11.02
C LYS A 50 4.61 2.59 -10.43
N GLU A 51 5.68 2.41 -11.20
CA GLU A 51 7.06 2.64 -10.71
C GLU A 51 7.31 4.11 -10.40
N MET A 52 6.64 5.02 -11.11
CA MET A 52 6.73 6.46 -10.83
C MET A 52 6.05 6.79 -9.50
N VAL A 53 4.89 6.20 -9.21
CA VAL A 53 4.18 6.35 -7.94
C VAL A 53 5.03 5.81 -6.79
N LEU A 54 5.55 4.58 -6.91
CA LEU A 54 6.41 3.96 -5.89
C LEU A 54 7.69 4.76 -5.65
N LYS A 55 8.35 5.23 -6.71
CA LYS A 55 9.54 6.08 -6.61
C LYS A 55 9.24 7.43 -5.95
N LYS A 56 8.03 7.97 -6.15
CA LYS A 56 7.61 9.19 -5.46
C LYS A 56 7.35 8.90 -3.99
N LEU A 57 6.62 7.83 -3.68
CA LEU A 57 6.28 7.38 -2.33
C LEU A 57 7.50 7.13 -1.45
N SER A 58 8.58 6.57 -2.00
CA SER A 58 9.82 6.35 -1.25
C SER A 58 10.52 7.63 -0.77
N ASN A 59 10.09 8.81 -1.21
CA ASN A 59 10.57 10.09 -0.65
C ASN A 59 9.80 10.53 0.60
N TYR A 60 8.68 9.86 0.91
CA TYR A 60 7.76 10.21 2.01
C TYR A 60 7.69 9.12 3.08
N SER A 61 7.87 7.85 2.70
CA SER A 61 7.69 6.71 3.58
C SER A 61 9.00 6.05 3.99
N LYS A 62 9.15 5.77 5.28
CA LYS A 62 10.22 4.93 5.85
C LYS A 62 10.08 3.49 5.38
N LEU A 63 8.86 2.97 5.36
CA LEU A 63 8.57 1.58 4.98
C LEU A 63 8.94 1.28 3.52
N PHE A 64 8.86 2.27 2.62
CA PHE A 64 9.32 2.15 1.24
C PHE A 64 10.78 2.58 1.01
N ASN A 65 11.52 2.97 2.06
CA ASN A 65 12.88 3.48 1.93
C ASN A 65 13.82 3.01 3.05
N LEU A 66 14.16 1.72 3.01
CA LEU A 66 15.09 1.06 3.95
C LEU A 66 16.52 1.66 3.97
N ASN A 67 16.92 2.43 2.94
CA ASN A 67 18.30 2.89 2.76
C ASN A 67 18.53 4.36 3.17
N LYS A 68 17.53 5.04 3.73
CA LYS A 68 17.64 6.45 4.15
C LYS A 68 17.00 6.65 5.52
N GLU A 69 17.62 6.07 6.55
CA GLU A 69 17.24 6.29 7.96
C GLU A 69 17.12 7.78 8.33
N ASP A 70 17.82 8.68 7.61
CA ASP A 70 17.93 10.11 7.96
C ASP A 70 17.13 11.10 7.11
N ASN A 71 16.34 10.69 6.10
CA ASN A 71 15.77 11.65 5.12
C ASN A 71 14.28 11.53 4.80
N VAL A 72 13.49 10.81 5.61
CA VAL A 72 12.04 11.00 5.53
C VAL A 72 11.74 12.43 5.95
N LYS A 73 11.07 13.20 5.09
CA LYS A 73 10.65 14.57 5.41
C LYS A 73 9.69 14.49 6.60
N LEU A 74 10.22 14.59 7.82
CA LEU A 74 9.50 14.68 9.10
C LEU A 74 8.61 15.93 9.23
N THR A 75 8.33 16.62 8.12
CA THR A 75 7.50 17.82 8.05
C THR A 75 6.12 17.55 7.46
N LEU A 76 5.71 16.29 7.35
CA LEU A 76 4.35 15.93 6.95
C LEU A 76 3.41 16.16 8.14
N ASP A 77 2.31 16.86 7.89
CA ASP A 77 1.29 17.11 8.89
C ASP A 77 0.76 15.79 9.45
N GLY A 78 0.58 15.71 10.77
CA GLY A 78 0.09 14.49 11.42
C GLY A 78 0.94 13.23 11.22
N TYR A 79 2.23 13.35 10.86
CA TYR A 79 3.10 12.18 10.67
C TYR A 79 3.24 11.35 11.94
N PHE A 80 3.03 10.04 11.84
CA PHE A 80 3.41 9.11 12.88
C PHE A 80 3.85 7.75 12.31
N TYR A 81 4.62 7.04 13.13
CA TYR A 81 5.04 5.67 12.91
C TYR A 81 4.86 4.91 14.22
N LYS A 82 4.32 3.70 14.17
CA LYS A 82 4.14 2.86 15.35
C LYS A 82 4.14 1.38 15.02
N GLU A 83 4.63 0.59 15.97
CA GLU A 83 4.66 -0.87 15.89
C GLU A 83 3.58 -1.47 16.80
N TYR A 84 3.08 -2.63 16.37
CA TYR A 84 2.00 -3.37 17.02
C TYR A 84 2.28 -4.86 16.96
N SER A 85 1.86 -5.57 17.99
CA SER A 85 1.99 -7.03 18.04
C SER A 85 0.81 -7.76 17.40
N TRP A 86 -0.33 -7.07 17.28
CA TRP A 86 -1.59 -7.67 16.86
C TRP A 86 -2.27 -6.88 15.75
N THR A 87 -2.84 -7.57 14.76
CA THR A 87 -3.54 -6.94 13.62
C THR A 87 -4.71 -6.06 14.04
N ASN A 88 -5.44 -6.44 15.10
CA ASN A 88 -6.55 -5.65 15.62
C ASN A 88 -6.11 -4.29 16.16
N GLN A 89 -4.89 -4.16 16.70
CA GLN A 89 -4.35 -2.88 17.15
C GLN A 89 -4.11 -1.96 15.94
N VAL A 90 -3.57 -2.49 14.84
CA VAL A 90 -3.40 -1.74 13.58
C VAL A 90 -4.75 -1.29 13.01
N ILE A 91 -5.73 -2.20 12.96
CA ILE A 91 -7.08 -1.89 12.47
C ILE A 91 -7.73 -0.79 13.32
N GLN A 92 -7.60 -0.87 14.66
CA GLN A 92 -8.08 0.16 15.57
C GLN A 92 -7.34 1.49 15.40
N GLU A 93 -6.07 1.47 15.03
CA GLU A 93 -5.32 2.70 14.79
C GLU A 93 -5.79 3.38 13.52
N VAL A 94 -5.95 2.61 12.43
CA VAL A 94 -6.48 3.12 11.15
C VAL A 94 -7.88 3.74 11.32
N SER A 95 -8.74 3.14 12.14
CA SER A 95 -10.11 3.64 12.35
C SER A 95 -10.19 4.95 13.13
N LYS A 96 -9.12 5.36 13.84
CA LYS A 96 -9.04 6.64 14.57
C LYS A 96 -8.55 7.79 13.69
N LEU A 97 -8.03 7.50 12.50
CA LEU A 97 -7.47 8.50 11.61
C LEU A 97 -8.55 9.44 11.07
N ASP A 98 -8.24 10.75 11.08
CA ASP A 98 -9.15 11.82 10.69
C ASP A 98 -9.75 11.64 9.27
N HIS A 99 -10.92 12.24 9.04
CA HIS A 99 -11.71 12.08 7.82
C HIS A 99 -11.46 13.16 6.74
N ARG A 100 -10.51 14.09 6.95
CA ARG A 100 -10.24 15.22 6.05
C ARG A 100 -10.02 14.82 4.59
N HIS A 101 -9.33 13.71 4.35
CA HIS A 101 -8.98 13.25 3.00
C HIS A 101 -9.98 12.25 2.41
N ASP A 102 -11.05 11.88 3.12
CA ASP A 102 -11.90 10.74 2.74
C ASP A 102 -12.57 10.88 1.37
N THR A 103 -12.80 12.12 0.91
CA THR A 103 -13.43 12.42 -0.38
C THR A 103 -12.44 12.49 -1.55
N GLU A 104 -11.14 12.51 -1.27
CA GLU A 104 -10.07 12.61 -2.25
C GLU A 104 -9.82 11.26 -2.94
N GLU A 105 -9.23 11.32 -4.13
CA GLU A 105 -8.75 10.12 -4.80
C GLU A 105 -7.40 9.68 -4.21
N ALA A 106 -7.20 8.37 -4.19
CA ALA A 106 -6.05 7.73 -3.59
C ALA A 106 -5.56 6.58 -4.46
N TYR A 107 -4.26 6.37 -4.43
CA TYR A 107 -3.62 5.14 -4.83
C TYR A 107 -3.80 4.10 -3.73
N TYR A 108 -4.41 2.98 -4.09
CA TYR A 108 -4.48 1.79 -3.24
C TYR A 108 -3.59 0.68 -3.80
N LEU A 109 -2.67 0.20 -2.98
CA LEU A 109 -1.74 -0.87 -3.28
C LEU A 109 -1.99 -2.02 -2.29
N PRO A 110 -2.60 -3.15 -2.73
CA PRO A 110 -2.83 -4.29 -1.85
C PRO A 110 -1.57 -5.10 -1.54
N PHE A 111 -0.51 -4.94 -2.35
CA PHE A 111 0.80 -5.59 -2.20
C PHE A 111 1.89 -4.66 -2.78
N SER A 112 3.07 -4.65 -2.16
CA SER A 112 4.25 -3.91 -2.62
C SER A 112 4.78 -4.46 -3.97
N GLU A 113 4.89 -5.78 -4.09
CA GLU A 113 5.40 -6.45 -5.30
C GLU A 113 4.30 -6.86 -6.30
N ASN A 114 4.55 -6.65 -7.60
CA ASN A 114 3.76 -7.17 -8.74
C ASN A 114 2.24 -6.92 -8.76
N SER A 115 1.68 -6.19 -7.80
CA SER A 115 0.29 -5.71 -7.81
C SER A 115 0.12 -4.51 -8.74
N PRO A 116 -1.04 -4.34 -9.43
CA PRO A 116 -1.42 -3.02 -9.93
C PRO A 116 -1.64 -2.05 -8.76
N ILE A 117 -1.75 -0.77 -9.07
CA ILE A 117 -2.24 0.25 -8.13
C ILE A 117 -3.67 0.62 -8.56
N TYR A 118 -4.63 0.56 -7.64
CA TYR A 118 -6.00 0.98 -7.88
C TYR A 118 -6.15 2.48 -7.59
N ILE A 119 -7.03 3.17 -8.32
CA ILE A 119 -7.43 4.54 -8.03
C ILE A 119 -8.82 4.47 -7.40
N VAL A 120 -8.88 4.85 -6.13
CA VAL A 120 -10.07 4.69 -5.27
C VAL A 120 -10.32 5.97 -4.48
N LYS A 121 -11.45 6.07 -3.77
CA LYS A 121 -11.62 7.12 -2.75
C LYS A 121 -10.83 6.76 -1.50
N PHE A 122 -10.13 7.74 -0.92
CA PHE A 122 -9.33 7.52 0.28
C PHE A 122 -10.18 6.97 1.43
N GLY A 123 -11.35 7.58 1.67
CA GLY A 123 -12.28 7.17 2.71
C GLY A 123 -12.83 5.77 2.48
N TRP A 124 -13.13 5.42 1.22
CA TRP A 124 -13.54 4.06 0.87
C TRP A 124 -12.48 3.01 1.21
N ALA A 125 -11.21 3.29 0.90
CA ALA A 125 -10.12 2.37 1.21
C ALA A 125 -9.88 2.27 2.72
N LYS A 126 -9.98 3.39 3.45
CA LYS A 126 -9.88 3.45 4.91
C LYS A 126 -11.01 2.67 5.60
N GLU A 127 -12.25 2.89 5.20
CA GLU A 127 -13.43 2.20 5.74
C GLU A 127 -13.38 0.69 5.51
N ASN A 128 -12.83 0.25 4.37
CA ASN A 128 -12.69 -1.15 4.03
C ASN A 128 -11.33 -1.75 4.40
N PHE A 129 -10.46 -0.99 5.09
CA PHE A 129 -9.07 -1.36 5.35
C PHE A 129 -8.92 -2.76 5.93
N SER A 130 -9.66 -3.10 6.99
CA SER A 130 -9.58 -4.42 7.64
C SER A 130 -9.86 -5.57 6.67
N ARG A 131 -10.85 -5.40 5.78
CA ARG A 131 -11.27 -6.44 4.83
C ARG A 131 -10.30 -6.56 3.65
N LEU A 132 -9.80 -5.41 3.20
CA LEU A 132 -8.78 -5.31 2.17
C LEU A 132 -7.46 -5.94 2.64
N TRP A 133 -7.05 -5.66 3.89
CA TRP A 133 -5.81 -6.14 4.48
C TRP A 133 -5.83 -7.64 4.78
N ASP A 134 -6.95 -8.16 5.32
CA ASP A 134 -7.15 -9.60 5.54
C ASP A 134 -7.10 -10.39 4.23
N THR A 135 -7.70 -9.86 3.16
CA THR A 135 -7.64 -10.48 1.81
C THR A 135 -6.21 -10.52 1.25
N SER A 136 -5.39 -9.54 1.63
CA SER A 136 -3.97 -9.51 1.36
C SER A 136 -3.16 -10.36 2.34
N SER A 137 -3.76 -11.29 3.09
CA SER A 137 -3.04 -12.11 4.09
C SER A 137 -2.24 -11.27 5.10
N ASN A 138 -2.70 -10.05 5.37
CA ASN A 138 -2.02 -9.05 6.18
C ASN A 138 -0.61 -8.67 5.66
N TYR A 139 -0.34 -8.87 4.36
CA TYR A 139 0.80 -8.28 3.66
C TYR A 139 0.71 -6.75 3.62
N ASP A 140 1.78 -6.13 3.13
CA ASP A 140 1.89 -4.68 3.02
C ASP A 140 0.73 -4.08 2.23
N VAL A 141 0.03 -3.13 2.84
CA VAL A 141 -1.02 -2.35 2.21
C VAL A 141 -0.63 -0.89 2.26
N CYS A 142 -0.82 -0.18 1.15
CA CYS A 142 -0.63 1.26 1.09
C CYS A 142 -1.86 1.94 0.51
N ILE A 143 -2.32 2.98 1.18
CA ILE A 143 -3.33 3.94 0.72
C ILE A 143 -2.65 5.30 0.77
N VAL A 144 -2.55 6.01 -0.36
CA VAL A 144 -1.93 7.34 -0.41
C VAL A 144 -2.72 8.24 -1.33
N SER A 145 -3.02 9.47 -0.92
CA SER A 145 -3.71 10.44 -1.77
C SER A 145 -2.90 10.69 -3.06
N LEU A 146 -3.56 11.02 -4.17
CA LEU A 146 -2.85 11.20 -5.46
C LEU A 146 -1.77 12.30 -5.40
N ASP A 147 -1.96 13.30 -4.55
CA ASP A 147 -1.00 14.38 -4.33
C ASP A 147 0.03 14.08 -3.24
N PHE A 148 -0.09 12.95 -2.54
CA PHE A 148 0.75 12.46 -1.44
C PHE A 148 0.63 13.30 -0.15
N SER A 149 -0.43 14.11 -0.02
CA SER A 149 -0.73 14.88 1.20
C SER A 149 -1.16 14.01 2.39
N ALA A 150 -1.70 12.81 2.14
CA ALA A 150 -2.08 11.86 3.18
C ALA A 150 -1.74 10.41 2.79
N ALA A 151 -1.41 9.58 3.77
CA ALA A 151 -1.24 8.14 3.55
C ALA A 151 -1.48 7.28 4.80
N ILE A 152 -1.74 6.00 4.55
CA ILE A 152 -1.77 4.89 5.50
C ILE A 152 -0.96 3.78 4.86
N ILE A 153 0.13 3.37 5.52
CA ILE A 153 1.01 2.31 5.04
C ILE A 153 1.17 1.32 6.16
N THR A 154 0.96 0.05 5.85
CA THR A 154 1.24 -1.05 6.77
C THR A 154 2.27 -1.98 6.18
N SER A 155 3.07 -2.56 7.07
CA SER A 155 4.12 -3.53 6.80
C SER A 155 4.15 -4.54 7.94
N HIS A 156 4.84 -5.65 7.76
CA HIS A 156 5.12 -6.57 8.86
C HIS A 156 6.50 -7.21 8.70
N TYR A 157 7.08 -7.61 9.83
CA TYR A 157 8.35 -8.32 9.87
C TYR A 157 8.35 -9.36 11.00
N GLY A 158 9.28 -10.31 10.91
CA GLY A 158 9.47 -11.33 11.94
C GLY A 158 10.16 -10.76 13.18
N GLY A 159 9.55 -10.91 14.34
CA GLY A 159 10.06 -10.40 15.62
C GLY A 159 9.00 -10.39 16.71
N TYR A 160 9.33 -9.77 17.84
CA TYR A 160 8.38 -9.55 18.93
C TYR A 160 8.67 -8.21 19.59
N LEU A 161 7.61 -7.55 20.08
CA LEU A 161 7.74 -6.41 20.96
C LEU A 161 7.91 -6.91 22.39
N CYS A 162 8.98 -6.50 23.07
CA CYS A 162 9.31 -6.98 24.42
C CYS A 162 8.15 -6.79 25.42
N ASP A 163 7.39 -5.71 25.28
CA ASP A 163 6.31 -5.33 26.20
C ASP A 163 4.94 -5.95 25.84
N ASP A 164 4.82 -6.58 24.66
CA ASP A 164 3.57 -7.21 24.16
C ASP A 164 3.93 -8.39 23.24
N PRO A 165 4.46 -9.51 23.76
CA PRO A 165 4.93 -10.61 22.91
C PRO A 165 3.77 -11.32 22.20
N ASN A 166 3.89 -11.47 20.88
CA ASN A 166 2.98 -12.25 20.04
C ASN A 166 3.59 -13.64 19.77
N PRO A 167 2.87 -14.76 20.02
CA PRO A 167 3.35 -16.12 19.72
C PRO A 167 3.64 -16.38 18.24
N ASP A 168 3.03 -15.62 17.32
CA ASP A 168 3.29 -15.77 15.88
C ASP A 168 4.63 -15.15 15.46
N GLU A 169 5.33 -14.46 16.38
CA GLU A 169 6.59 -13.75 16.11
C GLU A 169 6.48 -12.80 14.91
N VAL A 170 5.36 -12.09 14.81
CA VAL A 170 5.13 -11.05 13.81
C VAL A 170 4.92 -9.70 14.50
N VAL A 171 5.67 -8.70 14.06
CA VAL A 171 5.46 -7.29 14.37
C VAL A 171 4.83 -6.62 13.16
N TYR A 172 3.79 -5.84 13.40
CA TYR A 172 3.12 -5.03 12.40
C TYR A 172 3.54 -3.57 12.56
N GLU A 173 3.82 -2.91 11.45
CA GLU A 173 4.19 -1.51 11.40
C GLU A 173 3.08 -0.71 10.74
N ILE A 174 2.77 0.47 11.27
CA ILE A 174 1.98 1.48 10.59
C ILE A 174 2.78 2.76 10.46
N GLU A 175 2.76 3.33 9.25
CA GLU A 175 3.23 4.67 8.95
C GLU A 175 2.08 5.47 8.32
N SER A 176 1.87 6.70 8.77
CA SER A 176 0.70 7.46 8.39
C SER A 176 0.93 8.97 8.53
N TRP A 177 0.28 9.78 7.69
CA TRP A 177 0.34 11.25 7.72
C TRP A 177 -0.88 11.87 7.03
N GLY A 178 -1.08 13.18 7.23
CA GLY A 178 -2.19 13.95 6.68
C GLY A 178 -3.43 13.99 7.58
N TYR A 179 -3.27 13.85 8.90
CA TYR A 179 -4.38 13.80 9.88
C TYR A 179 -4.28 14.93 10.91
#